data_AF-A0A7X6VFW8-F1
#
_entry.id   AF-A0A7X6VFW8-F1
#
_cell.length_a   1.000
_cell.length_b   1.000
_cell.length_c   1.000
_cell.angle_alpha   90.00
_cell.angle_beta   90.00
_cell.angle_gamma   90.00
#
_symmetry.space_group_name_H-M   'P 1'
#
loop_
_entity.id
_entity.type
_entity.pdbx_description
1 polymer ?
#
loop_
_entity_poly.entity_id
_entity_poly.type
_entity_poly.pdbx_seq_one_letter_code
_entity_poly.pdbx_strand_id
1 'polypeptide(L)'
;MAKRLGTQTIVLDKHPIILSGAGIVGKKEGDGPLSRYFDDVVDDEYAGEKTFEAAESRILRDTFMKALEKSGKSSTDINLILSGDLLNQCTAASYAFRDVDTPYLGL
;
A
#
# COMPACT_ATOMS: atom_id res chain seq x y z
N MET A 1 -27.75 1.40 -5.14
CA MET A 1 -26.99 1.46 -3.87
C MET A 1 -26.53 0.06 -3.54
N ALA A 2 -25.32 -0.10 -3.01
CA ALA A 2 -24.81 -1.40 -2.58
C ALA A 2 -25.81 -2.13 -1.67
N LYS A 3 -26.00 -3.43 -1.91
CA LYS A 3 -26.98 -4.28 -1.22
C LYS A 3 -26.27 -5.12 -0.16
N ARG A 4 -26.77 -5.09 1.08
CA ARG A 4 -26.33 -6.03 2.11
C ARG A 4 -26.96 -7.41 1.88
N LEU A 5 -26.14 -8.45 1.84
CA LEU A 5 -26.56 -9.86 1.82
C LEU A 5 -26.20 -10.49 3.17
N GLY A 6 -27.20 -10.98 3.89
CA GLY A 6 -26.99 -11.49 5.25
C GLY A 6 -26.46 -10.40 6.21
N THR A 7 -25.53 -10.77 7.10
CA THR A 7 -25.05 -9.86 8.15
C THR A 7 -23.76 -9.13 7.77
N GLN A 8 -22.88 -9.68 6.94
CA GLN A 8 -21.53 -9.14 6.74
C GLN A 8 -21.07 -9.10 5.27
N THR A 9 -21.97 -9.34 4.30
CA THR A 9 -21.62 -9.30 2.88
C THR A 9 -22.26 -8.08 2.21
N ILE A 10 -21.47 -7.35 1.42
CA ILE A 10 -21.93 -6.22 0.62
C ILE A 10 -21.79 -6.58 -0.86
N VAL A 11 -22.89 -6.52 -1.60
CA VAL A 11 -22.94 -6.70 -3.05
C VAL A 11 -23.00 -5.31 -3.69
N LEU A 12 -21.98 -4.98 -4.48
CA LEU A 12 -21.87 -3.70 -5.16
C LEU A 12 -22.60 -3.73 -6.51
N ASP A 13 -23.38 -2.69 -6.83
CA ASP A 13 -24.08 -2.62 -8.12
C ASP A 13 -23.12 -2.51 -9.31
N LYS A 14 -21.98 -1.83 -9.08
CA LYS A 14 -20.85 -1.75 -10.00
C LYS A 14 -19.68 -2.48 -9.36
N HIS A 15 -19.19 -3.50 -10.04
CA HIS A 15 -18.09 -4.32 -9.54
C HIS A 15 -16.77 -3.53 -9.62
N PRO A 16 -16.00 -3.47 -8.53
CA PRO A 16 -14.67 -2.88 -8.55
C PRO A 16 -13.76 -3.76 -9.41
N ILE A 17 -12.76 -3.13 -10.01
CA ILE A 17 -11.69 -3.80 -10.74
C ILE A 17 -10.36 -3.45 -10.08
N ILE A 18 -9.43 -4.40 -10.10
CA ILE A 18 -8.04 -4.16 -9.68
C ILE A 18 -7.29 -3.69 -10.92
N LEU A 19 -6.91 -2.40 -10.95
CA LEU A 19 -6.15 -1.83 -12.07
C LEU A 19 -4.68 -2.26 -12.03
N SER A 20 -4.09 -2.29 -10.85
CA SER A 20 -2.72 -2.70 -10.61
C SER A 20 -2.55 -3.14 -9.16
N GLY A 21 -1.43 -3.81 -8.89
CA GLY A 21 -0.94 -4.07 -7.54
C GLY A 21 0.58 -3.99 -7.55
N ALA A 22 1.16 -3.67 -6.40
CA ALA A 22 2.61 -3.68 -6.22
C ALA A 22 2.98 -4.31 -4.87
N GLY A 23 4.15 -4.92 -4.81
CA GLY A 23 4.70 -5.49 -3.58
C GLY A 23 6.20 -5.25 -3.47
N ILE A 24 6.62 -4.52 -2.43
CA ILE A 24 8.02 -4.33 -2.06
C ILE A 24 8.24 -5.03 -0.73
N VAL A 25 9.30 -5.81 -0.63
CA VAL A 25 9.53 -6.69 0.53
C VAL A 25 10.95 -6.61 1.06
N GLY A 26 11.17 -7.14 2.27
CA GLY A 26 12.49 -7.30 2.85
C GLY A 26 13.29 -8.45 2.23
N LYS A 27 14.57 -8.50 2.58
CA LYS A 27 15.51 -9.53 2.13
C LYS A 27 15.00 -10.96 2.33
N LYS A 28 14.40 -11.24 3.49
CA LYS A 28 13.93 -12.60 3.83
C LYS A 28 12.86 -13.10 2.86
N GLU A 29 11.92 -12.25 2.49
CA GLU A 29 10.88 -12.55 1.51
C GLU A 29 11.46 -12.61 0.09
N GLY A 30 12.44 -11.76 -0.20
CA GLY A 30 13.18 -11.74 -1.48
C GLY A 30 14.09 -12.95 -1.72
N ASP A 31 14.58 -13.60 -0.66
CA ASP A 31 15.29 -14.88 -0.72
C ASP A 31 14.31 -16.08 -0.79
N GLY A 32 13.00 -15.81 -0.68
CA GLY A 32 11.94 -16.80 -0.69
C GLY A 32 11.51 -17.26 -2.10
N PRO A 33 10.70 -18.33 -2.20
CA PRO A 33 10.28 -18.90 -3.48
C PRO A 33 9.35 -17.97 -4.31
N LEU A 34 8.83 -16.91 -3.69
CA LEU A 34 7.96 -15.92 -4.33
C LEU A 34 8.70 -14.66 -4.80
N SER A 35 10.01 -14.57 -4.60
CA SER A 35 10.88 -13.44 -4.97
C SER A 35 10.51 -12.79 -6.32
N ARG A 36 10.36 -13.61 -7.36
CA ARG A 36 10.05 -13.17 -8.74
C ARG A 36 8.70 -12.47 -8.92
N TYR A 37 7.82 -12.50 -7.92
CA TYR A 37 6.49 -11.88 -7.97
C TYR A 37 6.45 -10.51 -7.27
N PHE A 38 7.49 -10.15 -6.52
CA PHE A 38 7.62 -8.83 -5.92
C PHE A 38 8.22 -7.85 -6.93
N ASP A 39 7.83 -6.59 -6.83
CA ASP A 39 8.31 -5.53 -7.71
C ASP A 39 9.72 -5.09 -7.33
N ASP A 40 10.03 -5.04 -6.03
CA ASP A 40 11.34 -4.72 -5.49
C ASP A 40 11.62 -5.48 -4.18
N VAL A 41 12.90 -5.67 -3.87
CA VAL A 41 13.38 -6.21 -2.59
C VAL A 41 14.32 -5.18 -1.99
N VAL A 42 14.07 -4.74 -0.75
CA VAL A 42 14.97 -3.81 -0.05
C VAL A 42 16.21 -4.54 0.47
N ASP A 43 17.35 -3.86 0.41
CA ASP A 43 18.66 -4.45 0.71
C ASP A 43 18.81 -4.89 2.18
N ASP A 44 18.21 -4.14 3.10
CA ASP A 44 18.24 -4.37 4.54
C ASP A 44 16.92 -4.00 5.24
N GLU A 45 16.82 -4.33 6.54
CA GLU A 45 15.64 -4.08 7.38
C GLU A 45 15.34 -2.59 7.61
N TYR A 46 16.34 -1.74 7.41
CA TYR A 46 16.20 -0.29 7.55
C TYR A 46 15.76 0.37 6.25
N ALA A 47 15.83 -0.34 5.12
CA ALA A 47 15.59 0.24 3.81
C ALA A 47 16.32 1.60 3.66
N GLY A 48 17.57 1.70 4.14
CA GLY A 48 18.36 2.94 4.13
C GLY A 48 17.87 4.07 5.05
N GLU A 49 16.85 3.86 5.87
CA GLU A 49 16.31 4.81 6.84
C GLU A 49 16.93 4.66 8.23
N LYS A 50 16.67 5.63 9.12
CA LYS A 50 17.26 5.65 10.47
C LYS A 50 16.52 4.81 11.50
N THR A 51 15.25 4.52 11.27
CA THR A 51 14.38 3.76 12.19
C THR A 51 13.50 2.79 11.40
N PHE A 52 12.97 1.78 12.07
CA PHE A 52 12.07 0.82 11.45
C PHE A 52 10.76 1.47 10.98
N GLU A 53 10.23 2.42 11.73
CA GLU A 53 9.00 3.15 11.36
C GLU A 53 9.22 4.00 10.11
N ALA A 54 10.40 4.63 9.97
CA ALA A 54 10.78 5.36 8.77
C ALA A 54 10.96 4.41 7.58
N ALA A 55 11.58 3.24 7.81
CA ALA A 55 11.73 2.19 6.79
C ALA A 55 10.36 1.72 6.27
N GLU A 56 9.43 1.40 7.16
CA GLU A 56 8.07 0.97 6.81
C GLU A 56 7.30 2.07 6.06
N SER A 57 7.41 3.32 6.52
CA SER A 57 6.81 4.48 5.83
C SER A 57 7.34 4.64 4.41
N ARG A 58 8.66 4.49 4.24
CA ARG A 58 9.31 4.51 2.93
C ARG A 58 8.81 3.38 2.04
N ILE A 59 8.84 2.13 2.53
CA ILE A 59 8.43 0.95 1.78
C ILE A 59 6.98 1.09 1.30
N LEU A 60 6.08 1.56 2.18
CA LEU A 60 4.68 1.77 1.83
C LEU A 60 4.50 2.86 0.77
N ARG A 61 5.21 3.99 0.90
CA ARG A 61 5.21 5.06 -0.10
C ARG A 61 5.75 4.58 -1.44
N ASP A 62 6.90 3.90 -1.47
CA ASP A 62 7.52 3.38 -2.68
C ASP A 62 6.59 2.34 -3.36
N THR A 63 5.90 1.52 -2.57
CA THR A 63 4.90 0.56 -3.07
C THR A 63 3.70 1.26 -3.70
N PHE A 64 3.19 2.32 -3.07
CA PHE A 64 2.11 3.15 -3.63
C PHE A 64 2.53 3.77 -4.96
N MET A 65 3.75 4.34 -5.05
CA MET A 65 4.27 4.91 -6.29
C MET A 65 4.41 3.87 -7.40
N LYS A 66 4.88 2.66 -7.08
CA LYS A 66 4.95 1.55 -8.05
C LYS A 66 3.55 1.12 -8.53
N ALA A 67 2.55 1.08 -7.64
CA ALA A 67 1.18 0.76 -8.03
C ALA A 67 0.59 1.82 -8.98
N LEU A 68 0.87 3.11 -8.74
CA LEU A 68 0.52 4.21 -9.63
C LEU A 68 1.20 4.06 -11.01
N GLU A 69 2.51 3.84 -11.02
CA GLU A 69 3.30 3.61 -12.24
C GLU A 69 2.70 2.48 -13.09
N LYS A 70 2.45 1.31 -12.48
CA LYS A 70 1.88 0.13 -13.16
C LYS A 70 0.47 0.35 -13.68
N SER A 71 -0.30 1.25 -13.08
CA SER A 71 -1.66 1.59 -13.53
C SER A 71 -1.70 2.73 -14.56
N GLY A 72 -0.58 3.42 -14.78
CA GLY A 72 -0.53 4.64 -15.60
C GLY A 72 -1.35 5.80 -15.00
N LYS A 73 -1.47 5.85 -13.67
CA LYS A 73 -2.20 6.90 -12.93
C LYS A 73 -1.26 7.83 -12.20
N SER A 74 -1.69 9.08 -12.03
CA SER A 74 -1.09 10.05 -11.13
C SER A 74 -1.72 9.94 -9.73
N SER A 75 -1.03 10.40 -8.69
CA SER A 75 -1.61 10.56 -7.34
C SER A 75 -2.85 11.47 -7.37
N THR A 76 -2.86 12.46 -8.26
CA THR A 76 -4.00 13.37 -8.47
C THR A 76 -5.23 12.70 -9.07
N ASP A 77 -5.09 11.51 -9.67
CA ASP A 77 -6.22 10.72 -10.19
C ASP A 77 -6.89 9.90 -9.07
N ILE A 78 -6.26 9.81 -7.89
CA ILE A 78 -6.75 9.02 -6.77
C ILE A 78 -7.64 9.90 -5.90
N ASN A 79 -8.86 9.44 -5.62
CA ASN A 79 -9.79 10.20 -4.79
C ASN A 79 -9.58 9.97 -3.30
N LEU A 80 -9.14 8.77 -2.90
CA LEU A 80 -8.98 8.38 -1.51
C LEU A 80 -7.97 7.24 -1.39
N ILE A 81 -7.07 7.36 -0.41
CA ILE A 81 -6.18 6.30 0.04
C ILE A 81 -6.77 5.69 1.31
N LEU A 82 -6.93 4.37 1.31
CA LEU A 82 -7.31 3.57 2.48
C LEU A 82 -6.09 2.77 2.90
N SER A 83 -5.51 3.06 4.07
CA SER A 83 -4.31 2.38 4.52
C SER A 83 -4.23 2.31 6.04
N GLY A 84 -3.39 1.43 6.55
CA GLY A 84 -3.10 1.24 7.97
C GLY A 84 -1.85 0.38 8.12
N ASP A 85 -1.31 0.35 9.32
CA ASP A 85 -0.17 -0.49 9.69
C ASP A 85 -0.52 -1.36 10.89
N LEU A 86 0.17 -2.51 11.01
CA LEU A 86 -0.01 -3.42 12.15
C LEU A 86 0.54 -2.82 13.45
N LEU A 87 1.37 -1.78 13.37
CA LEU A 87 1.66 -0.92 14.50
C LEU A 87 0.36 -0.17 14.80
N ASN A 88 -0.26 -0.46 15.96
CA ASN A 88 -1.63 -0.07 16.37
C ASN A 88 -2.00 1.45 16.33
N GLN A 89 -1.24 2.30 15.64
CA GLN A 89 -1.38 3.77 15.59
C GLN A 89 -1.33 4.33 14.16
N CYS A 90 -1.33 3.50 13.10
CA CYS A 90 -1.25 3.96 11.71
C CYS A 90 -0.07 4.91 11.46
N THR A 91 1.05 4.70 12.16
CA THR A 91 2.17 5.66 12.16
C THR A 91 2.88 5.64 10.82
N ALA A 92 3.23 4.44 10.33
CA ALA A 92 3.92 4.30 9.07
C ALA A 92 3.07 4.78 7.89
N ALA A 93 1.78 4.43 7.87
CA ALA A 93 0.83 4.89 6.86
C ALA A 93 0.63 6.42 6.90
N SER A 94 0.48 7.01 8.08
CA SER A 94 0.33 8.46 8.21
C SER A 94 1.56 9.22 7.68
N TYR A 95 2.77 8.75 7.96
CA TYR A 95 4.00 9.36 7.44
C TYR A 95 4.24 9.06 5.96
N ALA A 96 3.88 7.87 5.47
CA ALA A 96 3.98 7.51 4.05
C ALA A 96 3.16 8.45 3.15
N PHE A 97 1.94 8.81 3.61
CA PHE A 97 0.99 9.60 2.82
C PHE A 97 0.91 11.08 3.22
N ARG A 98 1.66 11.53 4.23
CA ARG A 98 1.63 12.94 4.69
C ARG A 98 1.92 13.94 3.57
N ASP A 99 2.86 13.58 2.71
CA ASP A 99 3.37 14.46 1.65
C ASP A 99 2.75 14.11 0.27
N VAL A 100 1.67 13.31 0.26
CA VAL A 100 0.90 12.97 -0.94
C VAL A 100 -0.34 13.86 -0.99
N ASP A 101 -0.58 14.53 -2.11
CA ASP A 101 -1.74 15.41 -2.33
C ASP A 101 -3.09 14.66 -2.51
N THR A 102 -3.23 13.50 -1.86
CA THR A 102 -4.41 12.64 -1.94
C THR A 102 -4.99 12.45 -0.54
N PRO A 103 -6.32 12.61 -0.35
CA PRO A 103 -6.96 12.33 0.93
C PRO A 103 -6.65 10.90 1.41
N TYR A 104 -6.25 10.78 2.68
CA TYR A 104 -5.93 9.53 3.33
C TYR A 104 -6.88 9.26 4.50
N LEU A 105 -7.41 8.03 4.56
CA LEU A 105 -8.18 7.51 5.69
C LEU A 105 -7.41 6.35 6.32
N GLY A 106 -6.96 6.55 7.57
CA GLY A 106 -6.36 5.52 8.41
C GLY A 106 -7.38 4.51 8.91
N LEU A 107 -7.03 3.22 8.86
CA LEU A 107 -7.89 2.07 9.22
C LEU A 107 -7.31 1.24 10.37
#